data_AF-A0A957JL16-F1
#
_entry.id   AF-A0A957JL16-F1
#
_cell.length_a   1.000
_cell.length_b   1.000
_cell.length_c   1.000
_cell.angle_alpha   90.00
_cell.angle_beta   90.00
_cell.angle_gamma   90.00
#
_symmetry.space_group_name_H-M   'P 1'
#
loop_
_entity.id
_entity.type
_entity.pdbx_description
1 polymer ?
#
loop_
_entity_poly.entity_id
_entity_poly.type
_entity_poly.pdbx_seq_one_letter_code
_entity_poly.pdbx_strand_id
1 'polypeptide(L)' 'MSKQVWEWREAENDLERIVEQAQSGLPQIVMRDGAELVVILSHVAYRELIKPKQSIVEFFRASPLVGADLNLDRTG' A
#
# COMPACT_ATOMS: atom_id res chain seq x y z
N MET A 1 -11.75 -19.02 2.71
CA MET A 1 -10.91 -18.01 3.38
C MET A 1 -9.49 -18.23 2.87
N SER A 2 -8.92 -17.30 2.10
CA SER A 2 -7.53 -17.42 1.62
C SER A 2 -6.59 -17.30 2.82
N LYS A 3 -5.68 -18.27 2.98
CA LYS A 3 -4.63 -18.26 3.99
C LYS A 3 -3.66 -17.12 3.65
N GLN A 4 -3.47 -16.17 4.56
CA GLN A 4 -2.57 -15.01 4.36
C GLN A 4 -1.24 -15.14 5.10
N VAL A 5 -1.06 -16.18 5.91
CA VAL A 5 0.13 -16.40 6.74
C VAL A 5 0.69 -17.78 6.43
N TRP A 6 1.99 -17.83 6.14
CA TRP A 6 2.68 -19.00 5.60
C TRP A 6 3.90 -19.31 6.45
N GLU A 7 4.03 -20.55 6.92
CA GLU A 7 5.30 -20.99 7.50
C GLU A 7 6.37 -21.05 6.41
N TRP A 8 7.62 -20.76 6.75
CA TRP A 8 8.74 -20.70 5.81
C TRP A 8 8.81 -21.92 4.88
N ARG A 9 8.61 -23.12 5.43
CA ARG A 9 8.64 -24.39 4.69
C ARG A 9 7.47 -24.54 3.70
N GLU A 10 6.32 -23.97 4.02
CA GLU A 10 5.19 -23.95 3.08
C GLU A 10 5.45 -22.92 1.97
N ALA A 11 5.99 -21.75 2.35
CA ALA A 11 6.27 -20.67 1.42
C ALA A 11 7.31 -21.05 0.34
N GLU A 12 8.32 -21.86 0.69
CA GLU A 12 9.28 -22.38 -0.28
C GLU A 12 8.63 -23.24 -1.37
N ASN A 13 7.61 -24.03 -1.03
CA ASN A 13 6.95 -24.95 -1.96
C ASN A 13 5.79 -24.30 -2.72
N ASP A 14 5.15 -23.29 -2.14
CA ASP A 14 3.94 -22.63 -2.67
C ASP A 14 4.18 -21.21 -3.19
N LEU A 15 5.45 -20.84 -3.46
CA LEU A 15 5.81 -19.45 -3.80
C LEU A 15 4.98 -18.88 -4.97
N GLU A 16 4.73 -19.66 -6.01
CA GLU A 16 3.93 -19.24 -7.16
C GLU A 16 2.51 -18.83 -6.75
N ARG A 17 1.83 -19.69 -5.98
CA ARG A 17 0.49 -19.44 -5.44
C ARG A 17 0.46 -18.24 -4.48
N ILE A 18 1.51 -18.06 -3.67
CA ILE A 18 1.66 -16.91 -2.78
C ILE A 18 1.76 -15.62 -3.61
N VAL A 19 2.55 -15.63 -4.68
CA VAL A 19 2.70 -14.48 -5.57
C VAL A 19 1.38 -14.16 -6.28
N GLU A 20 0.64 -15.16 -6.77
CA GLU A 20 -0.69 -14.94 -7.36
C GLU A 20 -1.67 -14.29 -6.37
N GLN A 21 -1.69 -14.76 -5.13
CA GLN A 21 -2.53 -14.18 -4.08
C GLN A 21 -2.11 -12.75 -3.74
N ALA A 22 -0.81 -12.48 -3.65
CA ALA A 22 -0.29 -11.12 -3.48
C ALA A 22 -0.69 -10.20 -4.64
N GLN A 23 -0.70 -10.70 -5.88
CA GLN A 23 -1.14 -9.96 -7.06
C GLN A 23 -2.64 -9.68 -7.07
N SER A 24 -3.47 -10.57 -6.50
CA SER A 24 -4.91 -10.35 -6.33
C SER A 24 -5.27 -9.23 -5.33
N GLY A 25 -4.26 -8.63 -4.69
CA GLY A 25 -4.41 -7.46 -3.82
C GLY A 25 -4.39 -7.78 -2.33
N LEU A 26 -4.19 -9.04 -1.94
CA LEU A 26 -4.11 -9.44 -0.54
C LEU A 26 -2.65 -9.67 -0.13
N PRO A 27 -2.11 -8.93 0.87
CA PRO A 27 -0.78 -9.20 1.41
C PRO A 27 -0.62 -10.65 1.90
N GLN A 28 0.57 -11.22 1.70
CA GLN A 28 0.92 -12.56 2.16
C GLN A 28 2.11 -12.47 3.12
N ILE A 29 1.96 -12.99 4.34
CA ILE A 29 2.98 -12.95 5.39
C ILE A 29 3.71 -14.29 5.41
N VAL A 30 5.03 -14.28 5.40
CA VAL A 30 5.86 -15.46 5.63
C VAL A 30 6.46 -15.37 7.03
N MET A 31 6.31 -16.42 7.81
CA MET A 31 6.78 -16.54 9.19
C MET A 31 7.73 -17.73 9.35
N ARG A 32 8.52 -17.72 10.44
CA ARG A 32 9.31 -18.86 10.88
C ARG A 32 9.28 -18.92 12.40
N ASP A 33 9.04 -20.11 12.94
CA ASP A 33 9.00 -20.36 14.39
C ASP A 33 8.05 -19.39 15.13
N GLY A 34 6.91 -19.07 14.52
CA GLY A 34 5.90 -18.16 15.05
C GLY A 34 6.22 -16.67 14.93
N ALA A 35 7.35 -16.28 14.33
CA ALA A 35 7.72 -14.89 14.08
C ALA A 35 7.50 -14.49 12.61
N GLU A 36 6.80 -13.38 12.38
CA GLU A 36 6.63 -12.79 11.04
C GLU A 36 7.98 -12.28 10.51
N LEU A 37 8.44 -12.79 9.38
CA LEU A 37 9.74 -12.45 8.80
C LEU A 37 9.62 -11.42 7.69
N VAL A 38 8.71 -11.66 6.75
CA VAL A 38 8.52 -10.83 5.56
C VAL A 38 7.07 -10.79 5.14
N VAL A 39 6.70 -9.74 4.42
CA VAL A 39 5.42 -9.61 3.71
C VAL A 39 5.68 -9.54 2.21
N ILE A 40 4.92 -10.31 1.44
CA ILE A 40 4.89 -10.31 -0.01
C ILE A 40 3.67 -9.50 -0.45
N LEU A 41 3.92 -8.48 -1.26
CA LEU A 41 2.94 -7.57 -1.81
C LEU A 41 3.07 -7.56 -3.34
N SER A 42 2.00 -7.24 -4.05
CA SER A 42 2.15 -6.88 -5.46
C SER A 42 3.06 -5.65 -5.59
N HIS A 43 3.78 -5.56 -6.71
CA HIS A 43 4.64 -4.42 -6.96
C HIS A 43 3.87 -3.09 -6.96
N VAL A 44 2.63 -3.10 -7.46
CA VAL A 44 1.73 -1.93 -7.44
C VAL A 44 1.40 -1.51 -6.01
N ALA A 45 1.03 -2.46 -5.14
CA ALA A 45 0.73 -2.17 -3.74
C ALA A 45 1.95 -1.63 -2.99
N TYR A 46 3.13 -2.21 -3.22
CA TYR A 46 4.38 -1.70 -2.64
C TYR A 46 4.67 -0.27 -3.09
N ARG A 47 4.53 0.02 -4.39
CA ARG A 47 4.75 1.37 -4.94
C ARG A 47 3.81 2.42 -4.34
N GLU A 48 2.53 2.10 -4.19
CA GLU A 48 1.58 3.02 -3.54
C GLU A 48 1.89 3.19 -2.05
N LEU A 49 2.34 2.13 -1.36
CA LEU A 49 2.71 2.19 0.05
C LEU A 49 3.91 3.13 0.32
N ILE A 50 4.93 3.08 -0.54
CA ILE A 50 6.13 3.93 -0.40
C ILE A 50 5.98 5.30 -1.05
N LYS A 51 4.87 5.56 -1.73
CA LYS A 51 4.65 6.83 -2.43
C LYS A 51 4.67 7.97 -1.41
N PRO A 52 5.52 8.99 -1.58
CA PRO A 52 5.50 10.16 -0.71
C PRO A 52 4.11 10.78 -0.72
N LYS A 53 3.54 10.99 0.47
CA LYS A 53 2.30 11.74 0.58
C LYS A 53 2.62 13.19 0.24
N GLN A 54 2.12 13.66 -0.89
CA GLN A 54 2.13 15.09 -1.18
C GLN A 54 1.35 15.80 -0.07
N SER A 55 1.96 16.80 0.56
CA SER A 55 1.23 17.59 1.55
C SER A 55 0.09 18.33 0.86
N ILE A 56 -1.02 18.52 1.57
CA ILE A 56 -2.14 19.31 1.04
C ILE A 56 -1.70 20.72 0.65
N VAL A 57 -0.69 21.26 1.33
CA VAL A 57 -0.06 22.55 1.01
C VAL A 57 0.68 22.49 -0.32
N GLU A 58 1.51 21.47 -0.56
CA GLU A 58 2.19 21.28 -1.85
C GLU A 58 1.21 21.05 -2.99
N PHE A 59 0.11 20.33 -2.73
CA PHE A 59 -0.97 20.15 -3.70
C PHE A 59 -1.61 21.48 -4.10
N PHE A 60 -2.04 22.28 -3.12
CA PHE A 60 -2.65 23.59 -3.43
C PHE A 60 -1.67 24.61 -4.01
N ARG A 61 -0.38 24.52 -3.66
CA ARG A 61 0.67 25.34 -4.29
C ARG A 61 0.95 24.95 -5.74
N ALA A 62 0.87 23.66 -6.07
CA ALA A 62 1.04 23.16 -7.44
C ALA A 62 -0.27 23.25 -8.27
N SER A 63 -1.38 23.62 -7.64
CA SER A 63 -2.68 23.72 -8.29
C SER A 63 -2.73 24.90 -9.26
N PRO A 64 -3.40 24.78 -10.42
CA PRO A 64 -3.72 25.91 -11.30
C PRO A 64 -4.53 27.03 -10.62
N LEU A 65 -5.11 26.75 -9.45
CA LEU A 65 -5.86 27.70 -8.64
C LEU A 65 -4.95 28.53 -7.70
N VAL A 66 -3.63 28.33 -7.75
CA VAL A 66 -2.70 29.15 -6.98
C VAL A 66 -2.87 30.63 -7.36
N GLY A 67 -3.13 31.48 -6.36
CA GLY A 67 -3.39 32.91 -6.58
C GLY A 67 -4.79 33.24 -7.12
N ALA A 68 -5.71 32.27 -7.16
CA ALA A 68 -7.11 32.57 -7.47
C ALA A 68 -7.73 33.47 -6.39
N ASP A 69 -8.45 34.49 -6.81
CA ASP A 69 -9.16 35.40 -5.92
C ASP A 69 -10.46 34.73 -5.45
N LEU A 70 -10.47 34.30 -4.19
CA LEU A 70 -11.59 33.58 -3.58
C LEU A 70 -12.27 34.49 -2.57
N ASN A 71 -13.57 34.69 -2.71
CA ASN A 71 -14.34 35.32 -1.65
C ASN A 71 -14.47 34.33 -0.46
N LEU A 72 -13.88 34.68 0.68
CA LEU A 72 -13.84 33.87 1.89
C LEU A 72 -14.96 34.22 2.89
N ASP A 73 -15.90 35.07 2.49
CA ASP A 73 -17.06 35.44 3.30
C ASP A 73 -17.86 34.19 3.67
N ARG A 74 -17.99 33.92 4.96
CA ARG A 74 -18.87 32.87 5.48
C ARG A 74 -20.25 33.47 5.74
N THR A 75 -21.25 33.00 5.01
CA THR A 75 -22.65 33.26 5.35
C THR A 75 -23.01 32.38 6.55
N GLY A 76 -23.00 32.97 7.74
CA GLY A 76 -23.54 32.38 8.97
C GLY A 76 -25.04 32.58 9.09
#